data_AF-A0A1A0W938-F1
#
_entry.id   AF-A0A1A0W938-F1
#
_cell.length_a   1.000
_cell.length_b   1.000
_cell.length_c   1.000
_cell.angle_alpha   90.00
_cell.angle_beta   90.00
_cell.angle_gamma   90.00
#
_symmetry.space_group_name_H-M   'P 1'
#
loop_
_entity.id
_entity.type
_entity.pdbx_description
1 polymer ?
#
loop_
_entity_poly.entity_id
_entity_poly.type
_entity_poly.pdbx_seq_one_letter_code
_entity_poly.pdbx_strand_id
1 'polypeptide(L)'
;PWLLTGTGSRKHRLIEAAGHLSLMVERLEPTVRYVAVDGAVDRIEPGTDEQLVEMTKRYLAPEKVEPYLEFARREQGDSVAVFLKPEHWLSSDLGSL
;
A
#
# COMPACT_ATOMS: atom_id res chain seq x y z
N PRO A 1 0.00 8.79 -4.18
CA PRO A 1 0.46 7.37 -4.21
C PRO A 1 -0.76 6.46 -4.13
N TRP A 2 -0.63 5.17 -4.43
CA TRP A 2 -1.74 4.23 -4.30
C TRP A 2 -1.36 3.00 -3.49
N LEU A 3 -2.38 2.32 -2.96
CA LEU A 3 -2.26 1.01 -2.31
C LEU A 3 -3.41 0.11 -2.75
N LEU A 4 -3.16 -1.20 -2.80
CA LEU A 4 -4.19 -2.21 -3.03
C LEU A 4 -4.70 -2.78 -1.72
N THR A 5 -6.00 -3.01 -1.64
CA THR A 5 -6.62 -3.81 -0.58
C THR A 5 -7.85 -4.54 -1.11
N GLY A 6 -8.20 -5.68 -0.52
CA GLY A 6 -9.34 -6.47 -0.98
C GLY A 6 -10.65 -5.68 -0.95
N THR A 7 -11.47 -5.84 -1.99
CA THR A 7 -12.79 -5.24 -2.10
C THR A 7 -13.66 -5.68 -0.92
N GLY A 8 -14.38 -4.73 -0.32
CA GLY A 8 -15.24 -4.97 0.85
C GLY A 8 -14.51 -5.34 2.16
N SER A 9 -13.17 -5.44 2.14
CA SER A 9 -12.39 -5.68 3.35
C SER A 9 -12.68 -4.63 4.43
N ARG A 10 -12.42 -4.96 5.69
CA ARG A 10 -12.55 -3.99 6.80
C ARG A 10 -11.72 -2.73 6.54
N LYS A 11 -10.53 -2.88 5.95
CA LYS A 11 -9.65 -1.76 5.59
C LYS A 11 -10.29 -0.86 4.54
N HIS A 12 -10.80 -1.46 3.45
CA HIS A 12 -11.48 -0.72 2.39
C HIS A 12 -12.64 0.11 2.95
N ARG A 13 -13.56 -0.51 3.71
CA ARG A 13 -14.73 0.16 4.27
C ARG A 13 -14.39 1.31 5.22
N LEU A 14 -13.33 1.16 6.02
CA LEU A 14 -12.90 2.20 6.95
C LEU A 14 -12.25 3.39 6.20
N ILE A 15 -11.45 3.11 5.17
CA ILE A 15 -10.85 4.16 4.33
C ILE A 15 -11.94 4.95 3.61
N GLU A 16 -12.89 4.24 2.99
CA GLU A 16 -14.01 4.84 2.26
C GLU A 16 -14.87 5.72 3.18
N ALA A 17 -15.23 5.22 4.37
CA ALA A 17 -16.03 5.98 5.32
C ALA A 17 -15.30 7.20 5.91
N ALA A 18 -13.98 7.10 6.11
CA ALA A 18 -13.19 8.18 6.68
C ALA A 18 -12.85 9.27 5.66
N GLY A 19 -12.64 8.91 4.39
CA GLY A 19 -12.19 9.83 3.34
C GLY A 19 -10.76 10.35 3.53
N HIS A 20 -10.03 9.86 4.52
CA HIS A 20 -8.64 10.19 4.81
C HIS A 20 -7.92 8.97 5.38
N LEU A 21 -6.60 8.92 5.21
CA LEU A 21 -5.76 7.88 5.81
C LEU A 21 -4.35 8.39 6.07
N SER A 22 -3.61 7.66 6.90
CA SER A 22 -2.18 7.85 7.10
C SER A 22 -1.41 6.58 6.73
N LEU A 23 -0.22 6.74 6.19
CA LEU A 23 0.75 5.68 5.89
C LEU A 23 2.07 6.00 6.56
N MET A 24 2.66 5.02 7.23
CA MET A 24 3.98 5.13 7.82
C MET A 24 4.90 4.07 7.20
N VAL A 25 6.10 4.51 6.84
CA VAL A 25 7.20 3.61 6.49
C VAL A 25 8.33 3.90 7.45
N GLU A 26 8.89 2.84 8.03
CA GLU A 26 10.01 2.93 8.95
C GLU A 26 11.12 1.95 8.56
N ARG A 27 12.32 2.29 9.03
CA ARG A 27 13.50 1.43 8.98
C ARG A 27 14.15 1.50 10.36
N LEU A 28 14.50 0.35 10.92
CA LEU A 28 15.09 0.26 12.25
C LEU A 28 16.62 0.25 12.23
N GLU A 29 17.24 -0.31 11.18
CA GLU A 29 18.69 -0.44 11.05
C GLU A 29 19.25 0.41 9.90
N PRO A 30 20.42 1.04 10.04
CA PRO A 30 21.29 1.08 11.23
C PRO A 30 20.81 2.07 12.32
N THR A 31 19.79 2.86 12.03
CA THR A 31 19.18 3.85 12.94
C THR A 31 17.69 3.90 12.68
N VAL A 32 16.89 4.16 13.72
CA VAL A 32 15.44 4.27 13.60
C VAL A 32 15.09 5.54 12.85
N ARG A 33 14.45 5.37 11.69
CA ARG A 33 13.95 6.48 10.87
C ARG A 33 12.56 6.15 10.37
N TYR A 34 11.71 7.16 10.31
CA TYR A 34 10.38 6.99 9.76
C TYR A 34 9.94 8.21 8.97
N VAL A 35 8.98 7.97 8.10
CA VAL A 35 8.12 9.00 7.52
C VAL A 35 6.69 8.53 7.64
N ALA A 36 5.84 9.38 8.19
CA ALA A 36 4.40 9.27 8.15
C ALA A 36 3.86 10.32 7.18
N VAL A 37 2.92 9.92 6.35
CA VAL A 37 2.21 10.77 5.41
C VAL A 37 0.72 10.58 5.61
N ASP A 38 -0.01 11.68 5.73
CA ASP A 38 -1.46 11.65 5.76
C ASP A 38 -2.06 12.60 4.72
N GLY A 39 -3.35 12.40 4.44
CA GLY A 39 -4.11 13.22 3.53
C GLY A 39 -5.45 12.59 3.15
N ALA A 40 -6.18 13.31 2.32
CA ALA A 40 -7.46 12.86 1.78
C ALA A 40 -7.30 11.70 0.78
N VAL A 41 -8.29 10.81 0.77
CA VAL A 41 -8.47 9.85 -0.32
C VAL A 41 -8.90 10.64 -1.56
N ASP A 42 -8.06 10.63 -2.59
CA ASP A 42 -8.33 11.30 -3.86
C ASP A 42 -9.44 10.57 -4.63
N ARG A 43 -9.30 9.25 -4.74
CA ARG A 43 -10.28 8.36 -5.38
C ARG A 43 -10.03 6.90 -5.00
N ILE A 44 -11.06 6.08 -5.16
CA ILE A 44 -11.02 4.63 -5.02
C ILE A 44 -11.55 4.03 -6.32
N GLU A 45 -10.78 3.14 -6.93
CA GLU A 45 -11.09 2.50 -8.21
C GLU A 45 -10.90 0.98 -8.10
N PRO A 46 -11.53 0.17 -8.96
CA PRO A 46 -11.17 -1.25 -9.07
C PRO A 46 -9.66 -1.41 -9.30
N GLY A 47 -9.03 -2.31 -8.56
CA GLY A 47 -7.61 -2.63 -8.76
C GLY A 47 -7.39 -3.36 -10.08
N THR A 48 -6.29 -3.06 -10.77
CA THR A 48 -5.96 -3.68 -12.06
C THR A 48 -4.91 -4.78 -11.93
N ASP A 49 -4.85 -5.67 -12.93
CA ASP A 49 -3.82 -6.71 -12.98
C ASP A 49 -2.41 -6.08 -13.10
N GLU A 50 -2.27 -4.97 -13.83
CA GLU A 50 -0.99 -4.26 -13.94
C GLU A 50 -0.51 -3.75 -12.58
N GLN A 51 -1.41 -3.26 -11.71
CA GLN A 51 -1.06 -2.86 -10.35
C GLN A 51 -0.65 -4.05 -9.48
N LEU A 52 -1.34 -5.19 -9.62
CA LEU A 52 -0.95 -6.44 -8.96
C LEU A 52 0.46 -6.89 -9.41
N VAL A 53 0.73 -6.85 -10.71
CA VAL A 53 2.03 -7.20 -11.30
C VAL A 53 3.13 -6.24 -10.83
N GLU A 54 2.88 -4.93 -10.85
CA GLU A 54 3.83 -3.90 -10.38
C GLU A 54 4.22 -4.16 -8.93
N MET A 55 3.24 -4.35 -8.05
CA MET A 55 3.49 -4.61 -6.63
C MET A 55 4.20 -5.94 -6.41
N THR A 56 3.82 -6.98 -7.14
CA THR A 56 4.45 -8.29 -7.00
C THR A 56 5.93 -8.23 -7.40
N LYS A 57 6.26 -7.62 -8.55
CA LYS A 57 7.65 -7.47 -9.02
C LYS A 57 8.50 -6.58 -8.13
N ARG A 58 7.88 -5.62 -7.43
CA ARG A 58 8.57 -4.74 -6.50
C ARG A 58 9.10 -5.47 -5.26
N TYR A 59 8.42 -6.52 -4.79
CA TYR A 59 8.73 -7.17 -3.52
C TYR A 59 9.22 -8.61 -3.64
N LEU A 60 8.95 -9.29 -4.75
CA LEU A 60 9.38 -10.68 -4.96
C LEU A 60 10.59 -10.75 -5.89
N ALA A 61 11.47 -11.73 -5.63
CA ALA A 61 12.51 -12.11 -6.56
C ALA A 61 11.90 -12.60 -7.90
N PRO A 62 12.55 -12.37 -9.06
CA PRO A 62 11.97 -12.66 -10.38
C PRO A 62 11.40 -14.08 -10.54
N GLU A 63 12.08 -15.08 -9.98
CA GLU A 63 11.68 -16.49 -10.02
C GLU A 63 10.45 -16.84 -9.17
N LYS A 64 10.00 -15.92 -8.31
CA LYS A 64 8.79 -16.06 -7.47
C LYS A 64 7.59 -15.27 -8.01
N VAL A 65 7.80 -14.37 -8.98
CA VAL A 65 6.75 -13.47 -9.49
C VAL A 65 5.62 -14.26 -10.15
N GLU A 66 5.92 -15.07 -11.17
CA GLU A 66 4.87 -15.74 -11.94
C GLU A 66 4.05 -16.72 -11.10
N PRO A 67 4.66 -17.62 -10.30
CA PRO A 67 3.90 -18.52 -9.43
C PRO A 67 2.99 -17.78 -8.43
N TYR A 68 3.44 -16.62 -7.93
CA TYR A 68 2.62 -15.80 -7.04
C TYR A 68 1.45 -15.16 -7.77
N LEU A 69 1.67 -14.62 -8.98
CA LEU A 69 0.60 -13.99 -9.78
C LEU A 69 -0.49 -15.00 -10.16
N GLU A 70 -0.10 -16.22 -10.55
CA GLU A 70 -1.05 -17.31 -10.80
C GLU A 70 -1.91 -17.63 -9.58
N PHE A 71 -1.28 -17.76 -8.41
CA PHE A 71 -1.98 -17.96 -7.14
C PHE A 71 -2.90 -16.79 -6.80
N ALA A 72 -2.40 -15.55 -6.89
CA ALA A 72 -3.15 -14.35 -6.54
C ALA A 72 -4.40 -14.20 -7.42
N ARG A 73 -4.28 -14.35 -8.73
CA ARG A 73 -5.41 -14.25 -9.67
C ARG A 73 -6.48 -15.32 -9.45
N ARG A 74 -6.09 -16.50 -8.96
CA ARG A 74 -7.03 -17.62 -8.74
C ARG A 74 -7.67 -17.59 -7.35
N GLU A 75 -6.89 -17.26 -6.33
CA GLU A 75 -7.28 -17.45 -4.92
C GLU A 75 -7.54 -16.13 -4.19
N GLN A 76 -6.95 -15.02 -4.64
CA GLN A 76 -7.24 -13.70 -4.08
C GLN A 76 -8.39 -13.09 -4.89
N GLY A 77 -9.49 -12.76 -4.21
CA GLY A 77 -10.60 -12.04 -4.82
C GLY A 77 -10.22 -10.62 -5.24
N ASP A 78 -11.20 -9.90 -5.77
CA ASP A 78 -10.98 -8.55 -6.29
C ASP A 78 -10.38 -7.59 -5.25
N SER A 79 -9.62 -6.62 -5.76
CA SER A 79 -9.05 -5.54 -4.97
C SER A 79 -9.54 -4.18 -5.45
N VAL A 80 -9.38 -3.17 -4.61
CA VAL A 80 -9.50 -1.76 -4.97
C VAL A 80 -8.14 -1.08 -4.87
N ALA A 81 -7.88 -0.13 -5.76
CA ALA A 81 -6.80 0.82 -5.67
C ALA A 81 -7.29 2.09 -4.96
N VAL A 82 -6.69 2.39 -3.81
CA VAL A 82 -6.95 3.63 -3.08
C VAL A 82 -5.84 4.62 -3.42
N PHE A 83 -6.21 5.74 -4.05
CA PHE A 83 -5.28 6.83 -4.34
C PHE A 83 -5.33 7.85 -3.21
N LEU A 84 -4.17 8.08 -2.58
CA LEU A 84 -3.97 9.12 -1.58
C LEU A 84 -3.48 10.40 -2.26
N LYS A 85 -4.08 11.53 -1.91
CA LYS A 85 -3.51 12.88 -2.11
C LYS A 85 -2.73 13.25 -0.83
N PRO A 86 -1.39 13.17 -0.84
CA PRO A 86 -0.59 13.51 0.33
C PRO A 86 -0.69 14.99 0.66
N GLU A 87 -0.87 15.32 1.94
CA GLU A 87 -1.03 16.72 2.38
C GLU A 87 -0.09 17.08 3.53
N HIS A 88 0.16 16.15 4.46
CA HIS A 88 1.07 16.38 5.59
C HIS A 88 2.12 15.27 5.69
N TRP A 89 3.33 15.67 6.08
CA TRP A 89 4.47 14.78 6.28
C TRP A 89 5.06 15.01 7.67
N LEU A 90 5.28 13.92 8.38
CA LEU A 90 6.03 13.89 9.61
C LEU A 90 7.16 12.87 9.45
N SER A 91 8.40 13.33 9.47
CA SER A 91 9.58 12.45 9.42
C SER A 91 10.47 12.67 10.62
N SER A 92 11.21 11.61 10.97
CA SER A 92 12.27 11.69 11.97
C SER A 92 13.39 10.73 11.66
N ASP A 93 14.62 11.17 11.95
CA ASP A 93 15.81 10.34 12.03
C ASP A 93 16.30 10.41 13.47
N LEU A 94 16.12 9.31 14.20
CA LEU A 94 16.45 9.28 15.62
C LEU A 94 17.96 9.06 15.86
N GLY A 95 18.76 8.92 14.80
CA GLY A 95 20.19 8.69 14.95
C GLY A 95 20.49 7.42 15.76
N SER A 96 21.58 7.45 16.52
CA SER A 96 22.09 6.32 17.31
C SER A 96 21.51 6.24 18.73
N LEU A 97 20.19 6.40 18.90
CA LEU A 97 19.55 6.19 20.21
C LEU A 97 20.02 4.88 20.88
#